data_AF-A0AA46YLV8-F1
#
_entry.id   AF-A0AA46YLV8-F1
#
_cell.length_a   1.000
_cell.length_b   1.000
_cell.length_c   1.000
_cell.angle_alpha   90.00
_cell.angle_beta   90.00
_cell.angle_gamma   90.00
#
_symmetry.space_group_name_H-M   'P 1'
#
loop_
_entity.id
_entity.type
_entity.pdbx_description
1 polymer ?
#
loop_
_entity_poly.entity_id
_entity_poly.type
_entity_poly.pdbx_seq_one_letter_code
_entity_poly.pdbx_strand_id
1 'polypeptide(L)'
;MRRIAGGVLALVGLCIAILGVALAVLVGTDDRARTGPHRIEADGVAVVTAPDAIRWSNATVTLDVEVPDRKPVFVGVANSVDVDDYLADTRAVRVDSLDVPWTIETSKQSGRPWLPASPLAVDWWTEQASGIGGAELEVRASRRDGLGRRPGGRRE
;
A
#
# COMPACT_ATOMS: atom_id res chain seq x y z
N MET A 1 49.43 -4.14 19.19
CA MET A 1 48.47 -3.22 18.51
C MET A 1 47.93 -3.78 17.20
N ARG A 2 48.74 -4.16 16.21
CA ARG A 2 48.24 -4.70 14.91
C ARG A 2 47.27 -5.90 15.02
N ARG A 3 47.51 -6.84 15.94
CA ARG A 3 46.64 -8.02 16.13
C ARG A 3 45.26 -7.68 16.74
N ILE A 4 45.22 -6.71 17.64
CA ILE A 4 43.99 -6.22 18.27
C ILE A 4 43.16 -5.44 17.24
N ALA A 5 43.83 -4.56 16.47
CA ALA A 5 43.18 -3.82 15.39
C ALA A 5 42.59 -4.76 14.32
N GLY A 6 43.33 -5.81 13.92
CA GLY A 6 42.81 -6.81 12.99
C GLY A 6 41.61 -7.58 13.52
N GLY A 7 41.62 -7.94 14.81
CA GLY A 7 40.49 -8.62 15.46
C GLY A 7 39.23 -7.76 15.53
N VAL A 8 39.37 -6.48 15.87
CA VAL A 8 38.23 -5.53 15.87
C VAL A 8 37.68 -5.34 14.46
N LEU A 9 38.55 -5.20 13.45
CA LEU A 9 38.12 -5.05 12.07
C LEU A 9 37.38 -6.29 11.55
N ALA A 10 37.85 -7.48 11.91
CA ALA A 10 37.19 -8.74 11.56
C ALA A 10 35.81 -8.87 12.23
N LEU A 11 35.69 -8.47 13.50
CA LEU A 11 34.41 -8.48 14.22
C LEU A 11 33.41 -7.49 13.60
N VAL A 12 33.85 -6.27 13.29
CA VAL A 12 33.00 -5.28 12.62
C VAL A 12 32.57 -5.78 11.24
N GLY A 13 33.48 -6.36 10.47
CA GLY A 13 33.17 -6.97 9.18
C GLY A 13 32.14 -8.10 9.30
N LEU A 14 32.26 -8.94 10.34
CA LEU A 14 31.29 -10.00 10.61
C LEU A 14 29.91 -9.43 10.98
N CYS A 15 29.84 -8.40 11.83
CA CYS A 15 28.57 -7.75 12.17
C CYS A 15 27.89 -7.13 10.94
N ILE A 16 28.66 -6.46 10.07
CA ILE A 16 28.16 -5.89 8.82
C ILE A 16 27.67 -7.00 7.88
N ALA A 17 28.40 -8.10 7.78
CA ALA A 17 28.00 -9.24 6.95
C ALA A 17 26.68 -9.87 7.45
N ILE A 18 26.55 -10.08 8.77
CA ILE A 18 25.31 -10.61 9.38
C ILE A 18 24.15 -9.66 9.11
N LEU A 19 24.35 -8.35 9.28
CA LEU A 19 23.33 -7.35 9.00
C LEU A 19 22.92 -7.35 7.52
N GLY A 20 23.90 -7.46 6.61
CA GLY A 20 23.64 -7.57 5.17
C GLY A 20 22.84 -8.81 4.80
N VAL A 21 23.16 -9.97 5.39
CA VAL A 21 22.38 -11.21 5.21
C VAL A 21 20.96 -11.06 5.76
N ALA A 22 20.81 -10.47 6.95
CA ALA A 22 19.50 -10.24 7.55
C ALA A 22 18.62 -9.34 6.67
N LEU A 23 19.19 -8.26 6.12
CA LEU A 23 18.50 -7.36 5.18
C LEU A 23 18.14 -8.08 3.88
N ALA A 24 19.04 -8.90 3.32
CA ALA A 24 18.78 -9.67 2.11
C ALA A 24 17.65 -10.69 2.29
N VAL A 25 17.55 -11.31 3.46
CA VAL A 25 16.44 -12.22 3.81
C VAL A 25 15.13 -11.45 3.96
N LEU A 26 15.16 -10.24 4.53
CA LEU A 26 13.95 -9.45 4.80
C LEU A 26 13.39 -8.74 3.56
N VAL A 27 14.25 -8.18 2.73
CA VAL A 27 13.89 -7.39 1.54
C VAL A 27 13.78 -8.27 0.29
N GLY A 28 14.39 -9.45 0.30
CA GLY A 28 14.59 -10.25 -0.90
C GLY A 28 15.82 -9.77 -1.70
N THR A 29 16.30 -10.63 -2.60
CA THR A 29 17.43 -10.32 -3.50
C THR A 29 16.97 -9.79 -4.87
N ASP A 30 15.66 -9.73 -5.09
CA ASP A 30 14.99 -9.45 -6.36
C ASP A 30 14.43 -8.02 -6.47
N ASP A 31 15.00 -7.07 -5.70
CA ASP A 31 14.56 -5.67 -5.60
C ASP A 31 13.08 -5.51 -5.22
N ARG A 32 12.46 -6.56 -4.65
CA ARG A 32 11.03 -6.61 -4.30
C ARG A 32 10.81 -7.11 -2.90
N ALA A 33 10.35 -6.21 -2.03
CA ALA A 33 9.91 -6.58 -0.70
C ALA A 33 8.45 -7.08 -0.76
N ARG A 34 8.21 -8.30 -0.28
CA ARG A 34 6.86 -8.89 -0.20
C ARG A 34 6.40 -8.89 1.25
N THR A 35 5.18 -8.44 1.49
CA THR A 35 4.57 -8.46 2.83
C THR A 35 4.20 -9.88 3.26
N GLY A 36 3.93 -10.77 2.31
CA GLY A 36 3.22 -12.02 2.57
C GLY A 36 1.70 -11.80 2.71
N PRO A 37 0.92 -12.89 2.74
CA PRO A 37 -0.54 -12.80 2.79
C PRO A 37 -1.02 -12.30 4.15
N HIS A 38 -1.84 -11.25 4.14
CA HIS A 38 -2.46 -10.70 5.33
C HIS A 38 -3.98 -10.86 5.25
N ARG A 39 -4.57 -11.52 6.24
CA ARG A 39 -6.02 -11.66 6.31
C ARG A 39 -6.63 -10.41 6.93
N ILE A 40 -7.50 -9.74 6.17
CA ILE A 40 -8.34 -8.65 6.66
C ILE A 40 -9.75 -9.19 6.82
N GLU A 41 -10.27 -9.18 8.04
CA GLU A 41 -11.68 -9.51 8.29
C GLU A 41 -12.54 -8.28 8.05
N ALA A 42 -13.22 -8.26 6.90
CA ALA A 42 -14.14 -7.21 6.53
C ALA A 42 -15.59 -7.66 6.72
N ASP A 43 -16.28 -7.06 7.70
CA ASP A 43 -17.74 -7.18 7.88
C ASP A 43 -18.52 -6.26 6.90
N GLY A 44 -17.80 -5.57 6.01
CA GLY A 44 -18.29 -4.57 5.07
C GLY A 44 -17.97 -4.91 3.62
N VAL A 45 -18.52 -4.13 2.69
CA VAL A 45 -18.41 -4.37 1.23
C VAL A 45 -17.12 -3.79 0.65
N ALA A 46 -16.43 -2.93 1.38
CA ALA A 46 -15.23 -2.24 0.92
C ALA A 46 -14.09 -2.31 1.94
N VAL A 47 -12.87 -2.35 1.40
CA VAL A 47 -11.62 -2.10 2.13
C VAL A 47 -10.96 -0.90 1.46
N VAL A 48 -10.53 0.08 2.24
CA VAL A 48 -9.91 1.31 1.75
C VAL A 48 -8.61 1.58 2.50
N THR A 49 -7.61 2.09 1.80
CA THR A 49 -6.32 2.45 2.39
C THR A 49 -6.27 3.94 2.69
N ALA A 50 -5.85 4.33 3.90
CA ALA A 50 -5.69 5.73 4.24
C ALA A 50 -4.58 6.38 3.37
N PRO A 51 -4.69 7.68 3.01
CA PRO A 51 -3.76 8.33 2.07
C PRO A 51 -2.29 8.28 2.52
N ASP A 52 -2.06 8.27 3.84
CA ASP A 52 -0.72 8.25 4.44
C ASP A 52 -0.33 6.87 4.99
N ALA A 53 -1.12 5.82 4.71
CA ALA A 53 -0.84 4.45 5.18
C ALA A 53 0.38 3.85 4.47
N ILE A 54 0.61 4.22 3.20
CA ILE A 54 1.75 3.78 2.40
C ILE A 54 2.71 4.95 2.20
N ARG A 55 3.78 5.00 3.00
CA ARG A 55 4.74 6.11 3.02
C ARG A 55 5.96 5.93 2.10
N TRP A 56 5.86 5.08 1.09
CA TRP A 56 6.98 4.81 0.18
C TRP A 56 6.94 5.71 -1.06
N SER A 57 8.04 6.42 -1.32
CA SER A 57 8.18 7.29 -2.49
C SER A 57 8.95 6.59 -3.61
N ASN A 58 8.50 6.73 -4.87
CA ASN A 58 9.12 6.15 -6.07
C ASN A 58 9.16 4.60 -6.11
N ALA A 59 8.29 3.92 -5.37
CA ALA A 59 8.14 2.47 -5.43
C ALA A 59 7.02 2.07 -6.41
N THR A 60 7.17 0.94 -7.09
CA THR A 60 6.04 0.25 -7.71
C THR A 60 5.41 -0.65 -6.66
N VAL A 61 4.09 -0.53 -6.49
CA VAL A 61 3.31 -1.32 -5.53
C VAL A 61 2.42 -2.28 -6.33
N THR A 62 2.62 -3.57 -6.15
CA THR A 62 1.69 -4.60 -6.64
C THR A 62 0.76 -4.99 -5.51
N LEU A 63 -0.54 -4.88 -5.76
CA LEU A 63 -1.59 -5.25 -4.82
C LEU A 63 -2.28 -6.52 -5.32
N ASP A 64 -2.09 -7.60 -4.58
CA ASP A 64 -2.77 -8.88 -4.78
C ASP A 64 -3.94 -9.00 -3.80
N VAL A 65 -5.16 -9.10 -4.31
CA VAL A 65 -6.37 -9.27 -3.52
C VAL A 65 -7.01 -10.60 -3.83
N GLU A 66 -7.30 -11.38 -2.79
CA GLU A 66 -8.03 -12.64 -2.86
C GLU A 66 -9.25 -12.61 -1.94
N VAL A 67 -10.38 -13.11 -2.42
CA VAL A 67 -11.63 -13.22 -1.65
C VAL A 67 -12.13 -14.66 -1.72
N PRO A 68 -12.59 -15.25 -0.58
CA PRO A 68 -13.17 -16.58 -0.57
C PRO A 68 -14.36 -16.73 -1.53
N ASP A 69 -14.66 -17.99 -1.87
CA ASP A 69 -15.87 -18.40 -2.60
C ASP A 69 -16.04 -17.82 -4.01
N ARG A 70 -14.95 -17.40 -4.67
CA ARG A 70 -14.99 -16.87 -6.05
C ARG A 70 -15.97 -15.70 -6.21
N LYS A 71 -16.07 -14.83 -5.21
CA LYS A 71 -16.90 -13.63 -5.30
C LYS A 71 -16.28 -12.62 -6.28
N PRO A 72 -17.09 -11.77 -6.95
CA PRO A 72 -16.56 -10.66 -7.73
C PRO A 72 -15.77 -9.70 -6.83
N VAL A 73 -14.57 -9.32 -7.28
CA VAL A 73 -13.68 -8.39 -6.61
C VAL A 73 -13.39 -7.22 -7.54
N PHE A 74 -13.38 -6.02 -6.98
CA PHE A 74 -12.94 -4.80 -7.64
C PHE A 74 -11.83 -4.16 -6.79
N VAL A 75 -10.77 -3.72 -7.46
CA VAL A 75 -9.65 -3.00 -6.86
C VAL A 75 -9.41 -1.75 -7.70
N GLY A 76 -9.31 -0.59 -7.06
CA GLY A 76 -9.14 0.67 -7.76
C GLY A 76 -8.28 1.67 -6.98
N VAL A 77 -7.63 2.56 -7.72
CA VAL A 77 -6.88 3.69 -7.19
C VAL A 77 -7.45 4.98 -7.74
N ALA A 78 -7.62 5.96 -6.86
CA ALA A 78 -8.22 7.25 -7.16
C ALA A 78 -7.79 8.32 -6.16
N ASN A 79 -8.28 9.55 -6.35
CA ASN A 79 -8.11 10.62 -5.39
C ASN A 79 -8.79 10.26 -4.05
N SER A 80 -8.16 10.59 -2.93
CA SER A 80 -8.72 10.27 -1.61
C SER A 80 -10.06 10.94 -1.37
N VAL A 81 -10.29 12.15 -1.89
CA VAL A 81 -11.56 12.88 -1.76
C VAL A 81 -12.69 12.13 -2.46
N ASP A 82 -12.46 11.62 -3.68
CA ASP A 82 -13.49 10.91 -4.44
C ASP A 82 -13.85 9.57 -3.78
N VAL A 83 -12.85 8.85 -3.25
CA VAL A 83 -13.06 7.58 -2.54
C VAL A 83 -13.75 7.80 -1.20
N ASP A 84 -13.34 8.82 -0.44
CA ASP A 84 -13.95 9.15 0.85
C ASP A 84 -15.42 9.57 0.66
N ASP A 85 -15.75 10.37 -0.36
CA ASP A 85 -17.13 10.75 -0.68
C ASP A 85 -17.97 9.54 -1.11
N TYR A 86 -17.42 8.70 -1.98
CA TYR A 86 -18.07 7.46 -2.45
C TYR A 86 -18.35 6.46 -1.32
N LEU A 87 -17.52 6.43 -0.27
CA LEU A 87 -17.66 5.52 0.85
C LEU A 87 -18.23 6.17 2.12
N ALA A 88 -18.58 7.47 2.09
CA ALA A 88 -18.93 8.25 3.28
C ALA A 88 -20.03 7.61 4.15
N ASP A 89 -21.01 6.98 3.50
CA ASP A 89 -22.16 6.33 4.15
C ASP A 89 -22.09 4.80 4.12
N THR A 90 -20.96 4.22 3.67
CA THR A 90 -20.81 2.78 3.47
C THR A 90 -19.94 2.17 4.56
N ARG A 91 -20.35 1.00 5.04
CA ARG A 91 -19.55 0.21 5.95
C ARG A 91 -18.31 -0.31 5.22
N ALA A 92 -17.14 0.11 5.69
CA ALA A 92 -15.85 -0.25 5.12
C ALA A 92 -14.83 -0.56 6.23
N VAL A 93 -13.79 -1.32 5.89
CA VAL A 93 -12.58 -1.42 6.71
C VAL A 93 -11.55 -0.45 6.15
N ARG A 94 -11.01 0.42 7.00
CA ARG A 94 -9.91 1.32 6.66
C ARG A 94 -8.60 0.67 7.09
N VAL A 95 -7.62 0.63 6.20
CA VAL A 95 -6.23 0.31 6.51
C VAL A 95 -5.53 1.61 6.86
N ASP A 96 -5.17 1.79 8.12
CA ASP A 96 -4.65 3.04 8.67
C ASP A 96 -3.13 3.17 8.51
N SER A 97 -2.41 2.06 8.71
CA SER A 97 -0.95 2.00 8.47
C SER A 97 -0.49 0.63 7.98
N LEU A 98 0.63 0.64 7.26
CA LEU A 98 1.42 -0.54 6.90
C LEU A 98 2.87 -0.28 7.31
N ASP A 99 3.28 -0.83 8.45
CA ASP A 99 4.60 -0.61 9.04
C ASP A 99 5.52 -1.82 8.82
N VAL A 100 6.81 -1.61 8.61
CA VAL A 100 7.81 -2.70 8.48
C VAL A 100 8.07 -3.30 9.88
N PRO A 101 8.09 -4.63 10.08
CA PRO A 101 8.06 -5.71 9.08
C PRO A 101 6.65 -6.29 8.86
N TRP A 102 5.78 -5.52 8.21
CA TRP A 102 4.44 -5.87 7.71
C TRP A 102 3.31 -5.89 8.75
N THR A 103 3.35 -4.98 9.73
CA THR A 103 2.21 -4.78 10.64
C THR A 103 1.15 -3.93 9.95
N ILE A 104 -0.10 -4.43 9.92
CA ILE A 104 -1.25 -3.72 9.35
C ILE A 104 -2.17 -3.27 10.49
N GLU A 105 -2.40 -1.97 10.59
CA GLU A 105 -3.43 -1.42 11.47
C GLU A 105 -4.70 -1.14 10.67
N THR A 106 -5.85 -1.52 11.25
CA THR A 106 -7.16 -1.32 10.59
C THR A 106 -8.19 -0.76 11.56
N SER A 107 -9.11 0.04 11.02
CA SER A 107 -10.27 0.55 11.73
C SER A 107 -11.56 0.26 10.95
N LYS A 108 -12.67 0.11 11.68
CA LYS A 108 -13.99 -0.13 11.07
C LYS A 108 -14.72 1.19 10.90
N GLN A 109 -15.23 1.42 9.70
CA GLN A 109 -16.13 2.53 9.38
C GLN A 109 -17.57 2.03 9.43
N SER A 110 -18.41 2.72 10.21
CA SER A 110 -19.84 2.44 10.29
C SER A 110 -20.56 2.97 9.06
N GLY A 111 -21.58 2.27 8.61
CA GLY A 111 -22.40 2.70 7.49
C GLY A 111 -23.33 1.60 7.00
N ARG A 112 -23.90 1.81 5.82
CA ARG A 112 -24.77 0.86 5.13
C ARG A 112 -23.96 -0.32 4.61
N PRO A 113 -24.51 -1.55 4.60
CA PRO A 113 -23.81 -2.75 4.14
C PRO A 113 -23.82 -2.90 2.60
N TRP A 114 -23.89 -1.79 1.84
CA TRP A 114 -23.84 -1.79 0.38
C TRP A 114 -23.17 -0.51 -0.13
N LEU A 115 -22.60 -0.59 -1.33
CA LEU A 115 -22.03 0.54 -2.05
C LEU A 115 -23.14 1.42 -2.63
N PRO A 116 -22.95 2.74 -2.74
CA PRO A 116 -23.96 3.64 -3.31
C PRO A 116 -24.17 3.42 -4.81
N ALA A 117 -23.14 2.95 -5.53
CA ALA A 117 -23.21 2.54 -6.92
C ALA A 117 -22.28 1.35 -7.17
N SER A 118 -22.23 0.86 -8.42
CA SER A 118 -21.20 -0.10 -8.82
C SER A 118 -19.86 0.63 -8.99
N PRO A 119 -18.73 0.12 -8.45
CA PRO A 119 -17.41 0.71 -8.71
C PRO A 119 -17.06 0.74 -10.20
N LEU A 120 -17.58 -0.20 -10.99
CA LEU A 120 -17.38 -0.26 -12.44
C LEU A 120 -18.17 0.81 -13.21
N ALA A 121 -19.13 1.47 -12.57
CA ALA A 121 -19.94 2.53 -13.19
C ALA A 121 -19.35 3.94 -12.98
N VAL A 122 -18.20 4.01 -12.32
CA VAL A 122 -17.54 5.24 -11.90
C VAL A 122 -16.31 5.50 -12.78
N ASP A 123 -16.09 6.74 -13.21
CA ASP A 123 -15.08 7.11 -14.22
C ASP A 123 -13.84 7.84 -13.66
N TRP A 124 -13.82 8.14 -12.36
CA TRP A 124 -12.70 8.85 -11.70
C TRP A 124 -11.58 7.92 -11.19
N TRP A 125 -11.69 6.61 -11.40
CA TRP A 125 -10.58 5.68 -11.12
C TRP A 125 -9.40 5.99 -12.04
N THR A 126 -8.24 6.17 -11.44
CA THR A 126 -6.99 6.36 -12.19
C THR A 126 -6.46 5.03 -12.71
N GLU A 127 -6.53 3.99 -11.88
CA GLU A 127 -6.17 2.62 -12.23
C GLU A 127 -7.15 1.66 -11.57
N GLN A 128 -7.48 0.54 -12.24
CA GLN A 128 -8.45 -0.42 -11.74
C GLN A 128 -8.24 -1.83 -12.29
N ALA A 129 -8.63 -2.82 -11.50
CA ALA A 129 -8.69 -4.23 -11.88
C ALA A 129 -9.95 -4.87 -11.28
N SER A 130 -10.47 -5.89 -11.96
CA SER A 130 -11.61 -6.65 -11.48
C SER A 130 -11.48 -8.12 -11.86
N GLY A 131 -11.95 -9.01 -10.99
CA GLY A 131 -11.88 -10.45 -11.22
C GLY A 131 -12.80 -11.26 -10.33
N ILE A 132 -12.74 -12.57 -10.47
CA ILE A 132 -13.56 -13.54 -9.74
C ILE A 132 -12.67 -14.31 -8.78
N GLY A 133 -12.89 -14.15 -7.47
CA GLY A 133 -12.05 -14.73 -6.42
C GLY A 133 -10.76 -13.96 -6.14
N GLY A 134 -10.36 -13.05 -7.02
CA GLY A 134 -9.24 -12.15 -6.79
C GLY A 134 -9.02 -11.16 -7.92
N ALA A 135 -8.14 -10.20 -7.68
CA ALA A 135 -7.68 -9.22 -8.64
C ALA A 135 -6.27 -8.75 -8.27
N GLU A 136 -5.45 -8.49 -9.29
CA GLU A 136 -4.11 -7.93 -9.15
C GLU A 136 -4.09 -6.54 -9.78
N LEU A 137 -3.50 -5.57 -9.08
CA LEU A 137 -3.32 -4.21 -9.58
C LEU A 137 -1.89 -3.73 -9.29
N GLU A 138 -1.15 -3.38 -10.34
CA GLU A 138 0.17 -2.78 -10.24
C GLU A 138 0.05 -1.26 -10.38
N VAL A 139 0.46 -0.53 -9.34
CA VAL A 139 0.37 0.94 -9.30
C VAL A 139 1.74 1.53 -9.02
N ARG A 140 2.11 2.57 -9.78
CA ARG A 140 3.33 3.33 -9.50
C ARG A 140 3.04 4.39 -8.44
N ALA A 141 3.71 4.31 -7.28
CA ALA A 141 3.66 5.38 -6.28
C ALA A 141 4.28 6.65 -6.88
N SER A 142 3.42 7.57 -7.32
CA SER A 142 3.86 8.80 -7.98
C SER A 142 4.67 9.67 -7.00
N ARG A 143 5.76 10.22 -7.51
CA ARG A 143 6.62 11.16 -6.79
C ARG A 143 5.76 12.34 -6.32
N ARG A 144 5.75 12.61 -5.01
CA ARG A 144 5.21 13.87 -4.46
C ARG A 144 6.17 15.01 -4.85
N ASP A 145 6.21 15.37 -6.13
CA ASP A 145 6.83 16.60 -6.57
C ASP A 145 6.01 17.74 -5.94
N GLY A 146 6.63 18.40 -4.96
CA GLY A 146 6.02 19.49 -4.23
C GLY A 146 5.55 20.57 -5.20
N LEU A 147 4.35 21.09 -4.94
CA LEU A 147 3.93 22.47 -5.18
C LEU A 147 4.66 23.16 -6.35
N GLY A 148 4.45 22.66 -7.56
CA GLY A 148 4.69 23.42 -8.78
C GLY A 148 3.68 24.56 -8.82
N ARG A 149 4.10 25.74 -8.39
CA ARG A 149 3.40 27.03 -8.58
C ARG A 149 2.63 27.03 -9.90
N ARG A 150 1.32 27.23 -9.84
CA ARG A 150 0.61 27.80 -10.99
C ARG A 150 1.28 29.14 -11.30
N PRO A 151 1.83 29.38 -12.50
CA PRO A 151 2.16 30.74 -12.90
C PRO A 151 0.84 31.52 -12.89
N GLY A 152 0.87 32.68 -12.23
CA GLY A 152 -0.30 33.50 -11.98
C GLY A 152 -1.03 33.84 -13.28
N GLY A 153 -2.20 33.23 -13.46
CA GLY A 153 -3.23 33.71 -14.36
C GLY A 153 -4.14 34.67 -13.58
N ARG A 154 -3.80 35.96 -13.61
CA ARG A 154 -4.74 37.06 -13.35
C ARG A 154 -4.51 38.04 -14.50
N ARG A 155 -5.39 38.01 -15.51
CA ARG A 155 -6.43 39.03 -15.74
C ARG A 155 -5.83 40.43 -15.56
N GLU A 156 -5.57 41.12 -16.65
CA GLU A 156 -6.40 42.20 -17.21
C GLU A 156 -6.29 42.19 -18.74
#